data_AF-A0A4P9X5X7-F1
#
_entry.id   AF-A0A4P9X5X7-F1
#
_cell.length_a   1.000
_cell.length_b   1.000
_cell.length_c   1.000
_cell.angle_alpha   90.00
_cell.angle_beta   90.00
_cell.angle_gamma   90.00
#
_symmetry.space_group_name_H-M   'P 1'
#
loop_
_entity.id
_entity.type
_entity.pdbx_description
1 polymer ?
#
loop_
_entity_poly.entity_id
_entity_poly.type
_entity_poly.pdbx_seq_one_letter_code
_entity_poly.pdbx_strand_id
1 'polypeptide(L)' 'MQEKTRERLNSVMELTRKSLHIAFIPLIIYLGYTNSVPRPSLFRLISPLAG' A
#
# COMPACT_ATOMS: atom_id res chain seq x y z
N MET A 1 3.86 21.40 -28.27
CA MET A 1 4.68 21.15 -27.06
C MET A 1 3.86 20.78 -25.81
N GLN A 2 2.57 21.15 -25.69
CA GLN A 2 1.76 20.82 -24.50
C GLN A 2 1.26 19.36 -24.40
N GLU A 3 1.06 18.67 -25.52
CA GLU A 3 0.49 17.30 -25.50
C GLU A 3 1.39 16.30 -24.75
N LYS A 4 2.69 16.28 -25.04
CA LYS A 4 3.64 15.36 -24.38
C LYS A 4 3.69 15.48 -22.86
N THR A 5 3.42 16.67 -22.31
CA THR A 5 3.39 16.88 -20.85
C THR A 5 2.11 16.32 -20.24
N ARG A 6 0.98 16.46 -20.94
CA ARG A 6 -0.32 15.90 -20.48
C ARG A 6 -0.35 14.38 -20.56
N GLU A 7 0.18 13.80 -21.62
CA GLU A 7 0.27 12.35 -21.78
C GLU A 7 1.11 11.71 -20.67
N ARG A 8 2.25 12.31 -20.32
CA ARG A 8 3.08 11.86 -19.19
C ARG A 8 2.37 11.98 -17.85
N LEU A 9 1.68 13.09 -17.62
CA LEU A 9 0.95 13.31 -16.37
C LEU A 9 -0.18 12.28 -16.21
N ASN A 10 -0.93 12.00 -17.27
CA ASN A 10 -1.95 10.95 -17.25
C ASN A 10 -1.34 9.57 -16.97
N SER A 11 -0.24 9.22 -17.64
CA SER A 11 0.43 7.93 -17.42
C SER A 11 0.94 7.77 -15.97
N VAL A 12 1.49 8.85 -15.39
CA VAL A 12 1.90 8.87 -13.97
C VAL A 12 0.69 8.75 -13.04
N MET A 13 -0.42 9.42 -13.34
CA MET A 13 -1.64 9.34 -12.53
C MET A 13 -2.27 7.94 -12.54
N GLU A 14 -2.26 7.27 -13.69
CA GLU A 14 -2.73 5.89 -13.82
C GLU A 14 -1.86 4.93 -13.02
N LEU A 15 -0.53 5.06 -13.13
CA LEU A 15 0.41 4.28 -12.34
C LEU A 15 0.22 4.53 -10.84
N THR A 16 0.09 5.81 -10.45
CA THR A 16 -0.11 6.23 -9.05
C THR A 16 -1.36 5.59 -8.46
N ARG A 17 -2.49 5.61 -9.17
CA ARG A 17 -3.75 4.99 -8.71
C ARG A 17 -3.57 3.50 -8.45
N LYS A 18 -2.91 2.79 -9.37
CA LYS A 18 -2.69 1.34 -9.25
C LYS A 18 -1.72 1.02 -8.13
N SER A 19 -0.62 1.77 -8.03
CA SER A 19 0.38 1.63 -6.98
C SER A 19 -0.20 1.88 -5.60
N LEU A 20 -0.99 2.95 -5.41
CA LEU A 20 -1.62 3.24 -4.12
C LEU A 20 -2.59 2.12 -3.71
N HIS A 21 -3.37 1.58 -4.65
CA HIS A 21 -4.32 0.51 -4.34
C HIS A 21 -3.61 -0.77 -3.85
N ILE A 22 -2.54 -1.18 -4.52
CA ILE A 22 -1.74 -2.34 -4.08
C ILE A 22 -0.89 -2.03 -2.85
N ALA A 23 -0.36 -0.81 -2.72
CA ALA A 23 0.52 -0.43 -1.62
C ALA A 23 -0.22 -0.12 -0.32
N PHE A 24 -1.49 0.26 -0.38
CA PHE A 24 -2.28 0.65 0.79
C PHE A 24 -2.38 -0.48 1.83
N ILE A 25 -2.66 -1.72 1.38
CA ILE A 25 -2.73 -2.90 2.25
C ILE A 25 -1.40 -3.15 3.00
N PRO A 26 -0.24 -3.34 2.30
CA PRO A 26 1.03 -3.55 2.98
C PRO A 26 1.47 -2.35 3.82
N LEU A 27 1.12 -1.12 3.43
CA LEU A 27 1.40 0.08 4.23
C LEU A 27 0.69 0.02 5.58
N ILE A 28 -0.61 -0.29 5.60
CA ILE A 28 -1.38 -0.40 6.85
C ILE A 28 -0.83 -1.53 7.73
N ILE A 29 -0.55 -2.70 7.15
CA ILE A 29 0.02 -3.83 7.89
C ILE A 29 1.37 -3.44 8.50
N TYR A 30 2.22 -2.75 7.75
CA TYR A 30 3.52 -2.27 8.22
C TYR A 30 3.40 -1.26 9.37
N LEU A 31 2.48 -0.31 9.27
CA LEU A 31 2.21 0.67 10.33
C LEU A 31 1.70 -0.02 11.61
N GLY A 32 0.77 -0.96 11.49
CA GLY A 32 0.27 -1.74 12.61
C GLY A 32 1.35 -2.60 13.26
N TYR A 33 2.19 -3.25 12.46
CA TYR A 33 3.33 -4.04 12.93
C TYR A 33 4.35 -3.20 13.71
N THR A 34 4.65 -1.98 13.24
CA THR A 34 5.65 -1.11 13.85
C THR A 34 5.19 -0.53 15.19
N ASN A 35 3.91 -0.22 15.34
CA ASN A 35 3.34 0.39 16.55
C ASN A 35 2.91 -0.63 17.63
N SER A 36 2.88 -1.92 17.31
CA SER A 36 2.43 -2.95 18.25
C SER A 36 3.58 -3.48 19.12
N VAL A 37 3.43 -3.40 20.44
CA VAL A 37 4.34 -4.01 21.43
C VAL A 37 3.53 -5.01 22.25
N PRO A 38 3.87 -6.32 22.23
CA PRO A 38 4.91 -6.98 21.44
C PRO A 38 4.55 -7.10 19.95
N ARG A 39 5.55 -7.10 19.06
CA ARG A 39 5.33 -7.13 17.60
C ARG A 39 4.66 -8.44 17.18
N PRO A 40 3.41 -8.43 16.70
CA PRO A 40 2.71 -9.65 16.29
C PRO A 40 3.38 -10.24 15.04
N SER A 41 3.45 -11.57 14.97
CA SER A 41 3.86 -12.25 13.74
C SER A 41 2.84 -11.96 12.63
N LEU A 42 3.30 -11.70 11.40
CA LEU A 42 2.42 -11.43 10.24
C LEU A 42 1.32 -12.48 10.09
N PHE A 43 1.65 -13.75 10.36
CA PHE A 43 0.70 -14.88 10.37
C PHE A 43 -0.42 -14.77 11.42
N ARG A 44 -0.20 -14.11 12.58
CA ARG A 44 -1.27 -13.83 13.55
C ARG A 44 -2.21 -12.71 13.10
N LEU A 45 -1.79 -11.81 12.21
CA LEU A 45 -2.66 -10.75 11.67
C LEU A 45 -3.64 -11.26 10.61
N ILE A 46 -3.21 -12.23 9.79
CA ILE A 46 -4.00 -12.79 8.69
C ILE A 46 -4.71 -14.10 9.08
N SER A 47 -4.35 -14.70 10.21
CA SER A 47 -4.99 -15.92 10.69
C SER A 47 -6.24 -15.59 11.51
N PRO A 48 -7.44 -16.02 11.07
CA PRO A 48 -8.66 -15.89 11.87
C PRO A 48 -8.67 -16.77 13.13
N LEU A 49 -7.64 -17.61 13.32
CA LEU A 49 -7.47 -18.52 14.45
C LEU A 49 -6.53 -17.99 15.54
N ALA A 50 -6.04 -16.75 15.43
CA ALA A 50 -5.27 -16.10 16.49
C ALA A 50 -6.18 -15.54 17.61
N GLY A 51 -7.04 -16.41 18.15
CA GLY A 51 -7.82 -16.19 19.37
C GLY A 51 -7.20 -16.94 20.54
#